data_AF-A0A447N8Y1-F1
#
_entry.id   AF-A0A447N8Y1-F1
#
_cell.length_a   1.000
_cell.length_b   1.000
_cell.length_c   1.000
_cell.angle_alpha   90.00
_cell.angle_beta   90.00
_cell.angle_gamma   90.00
#
_symmetry.space_group_name_H-M   'P 1'
#
loop_
_entity.id
_entity.type
_entity.pdbx_description
1 polymer ?
#
loop_
_entity_poly.entity_id
_entity_poly.type
_entity_poly.pdbx_seq_one_letter_code
_entity_poly.pdbx_strand_id
1 'polypeptide(L)'
;MTIIVGMPVEHNCRFVKGIAIFAPWLTSPLMFHKSHGACIARQRSAINVVDEQPEGGDIDPSFTLFTTSQCLNEPELHASTSRLQRFSHKYALAVLMANACGSSALWDESGQLIVRADCGSLLLTGLRTTEGWQGDIIPLR
;
A
#
# COMPACT_ATOMS: atom_id res chain seq x y z
N MET A 1 -13.72 7.45 -5.25
CA MET A 1 -12.62 7.07 -4.34
C MET A 1 -12.38 5.58 -4.45
N THR A 2 -11.12 5.16 -4.49
CA THR A 2 -10.73 3.74 -4.39
C THR A 2 -10.39 3.44 -2.93
N ILE A 3 -10.91 2.34 -2.39
CA ILE A 3 -10.69 1.90 -1.01
C ILE A 3 -10.10 0.50 -1.07
N ILE A 4 -8.95 0.30 -0.42
CA ILE A 4 -8.29 -1.00 -0.30
C ILE A 4 -8.25 -1.31 1.18
N VAL A 5 -8.78 -2.48 1.55
CA VAL A 5 -8.98 -2.87 2.95
C VAL A 5 -8.34 -4.22 3.19
N GLY A 6 -7.42 -4.30 4.15
CA GLY A 6 -7.00 -5.58 4.71
C GLY A 6 -8.11 -6.18 5.57
N MET A 7 -8.64 -7.34 5.17
CA MET A 7 -9.71 -8.01 5.91
C MET A 7 -9.67 -9.53 5.70
N PRO A 8 -10.28 -10.32 6.60
CA PRO A 8 -10.52 -11.73 6.34
C PRO A 8 -11.43 -11.88 5.11
N VAL A 9 -11.05 -12.73 4.17
CA VAL A 9 -11.85 -13.09 2.99
C VAL A 9 -12.17 -14.58 3.02
N GLU A 10 -13.32 -14.98 2.50
CA GLU A 10 -13.69 -16.38 2.42
C GLU A 10 -12.94 -17.07 1.27
N HIS A 11 -12.28 -18.18 1.58
CA HIS A 11 -11.60 -19.04 0.62
C HIS A 11 -11.69 -20.49 1.08
N ASN A 12 -12.17 -21.40 0.23
CA ASN A 12 -12.39 -22.82 0.56
C ASN A 12 -13.17 -23.03 1.88
N CYS A 13 -14.28 -22.31 2.04
CA CYS A 13 -15.16 -22.35 3.21
C CYS A 13 -14.48 -21.96 4.54
N ARG A 14 -13.41 -21.16 4.48
CA ARG A 14 -12.70 -20.63 5.66
C ARG A 14 -12.35 -19.16 5.44
N PHE A 15 -12.29 -18.39 6.54
CA PHE A 15 -11.75 -17.04 6.49
C PHE A 15 -10.23 -17.06 6.57
N VAL A 16 -9.58 -16.42 5.61
CA VAL A 16 -8.11 -16.26 5.56
C VAL A 16 -7.76 -14.78 5.40
N LYS A 17 -6.53 -14.41 5.76
CA LYS A 17 -6.04 -13.04 5.54
C LYS A 17 -6.13 -12.69 4.05
N GLY A 18 -6.65 -11.52 3.74
CA GLY A 18 -6.80 -11.06 2.37
C GLY A 18 -6.99 -9.56 2.29
N ILE A 19 -7.35 -9.12 1.08
CA ILE A 19 -7.73 -7.74 0.83
C ILE A 19 -9.05 -7.69 0.06
N ALA A 20 -9.81 -6.63 0.31
CA ALA A 20 -10.96 -6.23 -0.50
C ALA A 20 -10.68 -4.88 -1.17
N ILE A 21 -11.04 -4.76 -2.44
CA ILE A 21 -10.81 -3.57 -3.26
C ILE A 21 -12.16 -3.05 -3.76
N PHE A 22 -12.44 -1.80 -3.40
CA PHE A 22 -13.59 -1.04 -3.87
C PHE A 22 -13.05 0.07 -4.77
N ALA A 23 -13.56 0.18 -6.00
CA ALA A 23 -13.17 1.24 -6.91
C ALA A 23 -14.40 1.78 -7.65
N PRO A 24 -14.41 3.05 -8.10
CA PRO A 24 -15.59 3.67 -8.70
C PRO A 24 -16.11 2.98 -9.96
N TRP A 25 -15.24 2.27 -10.67
CA TRP A 25 -15.56 1.56 -11.91
C TRP A 25 -15.92 0.08 -11.70
N LEU A 26 -15.89 -0.41 -10.46
CA LEU A 26 -16.25 -1.79 -10.13
C LEU A 26 -17.72 -1.85 -9.69
N THR A 27 -18.47 -2.82 -10.23
CA THR A 27 -19.87 -3.08 -9.85
C THR A 27 -19.99 -3.86 -8.53
N SER A 28 -18.91 -4.52 -8.11
CA SER A 28 -18.79 -5.28 -6.87
C SER A 28 -17.33 -5.26 -6.37
N PRO A 29 -17.08 -5.38 -5.07
CA PRO A 29 -15.71 -5.44 -4.57
C PRO A 29 -14.96 -6.67 -5.10
N LEU A 30 -13.67 -6.49 -5.38
CA LEU A 30 -12.76 -7.59 -5.68
C LEU A 30 -12.13 -8.08 -4.38
N MET A 31 -12.06 -9.41 -4.19
CA MET A 31 -11.54 -10.03 -2.97
C MET A 31 -10.39 -10.97 -3.31
N PHE A 32 -9.28 -10.85 -2.58
CA PHE A 32 -8.05 -11.62 -2.82
C PHE A 32 -7.56 -12.25 -1.52
N HIS A 33 -7.34 -13.57 -1.55
CA HIS A 33 -6.93 -14.36 -0.38
C HIS A 33 -5.41 -14.57 -0.27
N LYS A 34 -4.65 -14.10 -1.26
CA LYS A 34 -3.18 -14.01 -1.24
C LYS A 34 -2.82 -12.63 -1.77
N SER A 35 -2.30 -11.77 -0.90
CA SER A 35 -1.91 -10.41 -1.30
C SER A 35 -0.88 -9.85 -0.33
N HIS A 36 0.17 -9.27 -0.89
CA HIS A 36 1.13 -8.42 -0.18
C HIS A 36 0.78 -6.93 -0.28
N GLY A 37 -0.20 -6.59 -1.12
CA GLY A 37 -0.62 -5.23 -1.44
C GLY A 37 -1.22 -5.13 -2.83
N ALA A 38 -1.42 -3.90 -3.30
CA ALA A 38 -1.98 -3.60 -4.61
C ALA A 38 -1.28 -2.41 -5.26
N CYS A 39 -1.00 -2.54 -6.55
CA CYS A 39 -0.51 -1.48 -7.43
C CYS A 39 -1.70 -0.76 -8.08
N ILE A 40 -1.64 0.57 -8.15
CA ILE A 40 -2.67 1.45 -8.71
C ILE A 40 -2.08 2.28 -9.85
N ALA A 41 -2.75 2.24 -11.01
CA ALA A 41 -2.37 3.02 -12.18
C ALA A 41 -2.96 4.43 -12.08
N ARG A 42 -2.16 5.45 -12.46
CA ARG A 42 -2.59 6.86 -12.36
C ARG A 42 -3.71 7.22 -13.33
N GLN A 43 -3.61 6.77 -14.58
CA GLN A 43 -4.48 7.22 -15.68
C GLN A 43 -5.40 6.11 -16.20
N ARG A 44 -5.34 4.92 -15.60
CA ARG A 44 -6.14 3.77 -15.99
C ARG A 44 -7.01 3.35 -14.83
N SER A 45 -8.22 2.89 -15.13
CA SER A 45 -9.08 2.19 -14.16
C SER A 45 -8.53 0.77 -13.91
N ALA A 46 -7.28 0.70 -13.44
CA ALA A 46 -6.51 -0.54 -13.32
C ALA A 46 -5.86 -0.62 -11.93
N ILE A 47 -6.07 -1.77 -11.29
CA ILE A 47 -5.47 -2.15 -10.02
C ILE A 47 -4.93 -3.57 -10.21
N ASN A 48 -3.67 -3.80 -9.83
CA ASN A 48 -3.05 -5.12 -9.87
C ASN A 48 -2.71 -5.56 -8.44
N VAL A 49 -3.12 -6.77 -8.06
CA VAL A 49 -2.81 -7.30 -6.73
C VAL A 49 -1.49 -8.06 -6.79
N VAL A 50 -0.63 -7.81 -5.80
CA VAL A 50 0.69 -8.44 -5.73
C VAL A 50 0.59 -9.67 -4.86
N ASP A 51 0.37 -10.83 -5.50
CA ASP A 51 0.10 -12.09 -4.82
C ASP A 51 1.39 -12.79 -4.36
N GLU A 52 2.47 -12.65 -5.12
CA GLU A 52 3.80 -13.19 -4.81
C GLU A 52 4.68 -12.17 -4.09
N GLN A 53 5.76 -12.64 -3.46
CA GLN A 53 6.67 -11.74 -2.76
C GLN A 53 7.18 -10.66 -3.74
N PRO A 54 7.11 -9.36 -3.37
CA PRO A 54 7.38 -8.23 -4.25
C PRO A 54 8.77 -8.17 -4.89
N GLU A 55 9.66 -9.12 -4.63
CA GLU A 55 11.04 -9.12 -5.15
C GLU A 55 11.24 -9.98 -6.41
N GLY A 56 10.26 -10.83 -6.78
CA GLY A 56 10.40 -11.79 -7.89
C GLY A 56 9.59 -11.51 -9.16
N GLY A 57 8.55 -10.66 -9.10
CA GLY A 57 7.66 -10.39 -10.24
C GLY A 57 8.07 -9.16 -11.07
N ASP A 58 7.66 -9.13 -12.33
CA ASP A 58 7.68 -7.92 -13.15
C ASP A 58 6.43 -7.07 -12.83
N ILE A 59 6.59 -5.76 -12.66
CA ILE A 59 5.48 -4.83 -12.39
C ILE A 59 5.37 -3.90 -13.59
N ASP A 60 4.19 -3.87 -14.21
CA ASP A 60 3.90 -2.99 -15.33
C ASP A 60 4.22 -1.52 -14.94
N PRO A 61 5.11 -0.83 -15.66
CA PRO A 61 5.51 0.56 -15.36
C PRO A 61 4.37 1.59 -15.40
N SER A 62 3.19 1.23 -15.89
CA SER A 62 2.00 2.09 -15.84
C SER A 62 1.39 2.21 -14.44
N PHE A 63 1.77 1.33 -13.51
CA PHE A 63 1.45 1.46 -12.09
C PHE A 63 2.41 2.44 -11.42
N THR A 64 1.86 3.37 -10.63
CA THR A 64 2.66 4.46 -10.03
C THR A 64 2.61 4.49 -8.51
N LEU A 65 1.70 3.73 -7.90
CA LEU A 65 1.53 3.66 -6.47
C LEU A 65 1.30 2.21 -6.07
N PHE A 66 2.08 1.70 -5.13
CA PHE A 66 1.80 0.47 -4.42
C PHE A 66 1.27 0.80 -3.03
N THR A 67 0.27 0.05 -2.58
CA THR A 67 -0.25 0.16 -1.22
C THR A 67 -0.29 -1.19 -0.53
N THR A 68 0.00 -1.19 0.76
CA THR A 68 -0.01 -2.38 1.60
C THR A 68 -0.56 -2.05 2.99
N SER A 69 -1.19 -3.04 3.61
CA SER A 69 -1.68 -2.96 4.98
C SER A 69 -0.95 -3.97 5.86
N GLN A 70 -0.48 -3.52 7.01
CA GLN A 70 0.37 -4.30 7.91
C GLN A 70 -0.12 -4.18 9.36
N CYS A 71 0.33 -5.11 10.18
CA CYS A 71 0.13 -5.10 11.63
C CYS A 71 1.41 -5.66 12.28
N LEU A 72 2.49 -4.89 12.16
CA LEU A 72 3.83 -5.26 12.60
C LEU A 72 4.32 -4.31 13.70
N ASN A 73 5.04 -4.89 14.66
CA ASN A 73 5.82 -4.17 15.67
C ASN A 73 7.32 -4.35 15.35
N GLU A 74 8.19 -3.76 16.17
CA GLU A 74 9.63 -4.03 16.08
C GLU A 74 9.97 -5.42 16.63
N PRO A 75 10.91 -6.16 16.01
CA PRO A 75 11.83 -5.75 14.93
C PRO A 75 11.31 -5.97 13.49
N GLU A 76 10.16 -6.62 13.30
CA GLU A 76 9.65 -6.98 11.97
C GLU A 76 9.33 -5.75 11.11
N LEU A 77 8.90 -4.66 11.75
CA LEU A 77 8.63 -3.38 11.12
C LEU A 77 9.89 -2.82 10.42
N HIS A 78 11.05 -2.87 11.08
CA HIS A 78 12.30 -2.41 10.48
C HIS A 78 12.67 -3.20 9.22
N ALA A 79 12.51 -4.53 9.25
CA ALA A 79 12.76 -5.38 8.08
C ALA A 79 11.76 -5.11 6.95
N SER A 80 10.48 -4.92 7.29
CA SER A 80 9.41 -4.60 6.34
C SER A 80 9.62 -3.25 5.65
N THR A 81 9.91 -2.20 6.41
CA THR A 81 10.16 -0.86 5.88
C THR A 81 11.37 -0.82 4.95
N SER A 82 12.47 -1.47 5.34
CA SER A 82 13.67 -1.61 4.50
C SER A 82 13.35 -2.32 3.17
N ARG A 83 12.48 -3.33 3.21
CA ARG A 83 12.02 -4.04 2.02
C ARG A 83 11.14 -3.15 1.12
N LEU A 84 10.20 -2.42 1.71
CA LEU A 84 9.31 -1.51 1.00
C LEU A 84 10.08 -0.36 0.32
N GLN A 85 11.11 0.17 0.97
CA GLN A 85 12.01 1.17 0.36
C GLN A 85 12.72 0.63 -0.88
N ARG A 86 13.33 -0.57 -0.76
CA ARG A 86 13.98 -1.23 -1.91
C ARG A 86 13.00 -1.52 -3.03
N PHE A 87 11.77 -1.92 -2.68
CA PHE A 87 10.70 -2.16 -3.64
C PHE A 87 10.31 -0.88 -4.40
N SER A 88 10.10 0.23 -3.69
CA SER A 88 9.86 1.57 -4.24
C SER A 88 10.90 1.92 -5.32
N HIS A 89 12.17 1.85 -4.92
CA HIS A 89 13.30 2.19 -5.79
C HIS A 89 13.44 1.23 -6.98
N LYS A 90 13.27 -0.08 -6.76
CA LYS A 90 13.42 -1.10 -7.82
C LYS A 90 12.39 -0.93 -8.94
N TYR A 91 11.14 -0.62 -8.60
CA TYR A 91 10.04 -0.55 -9.56
C TYR A 91 9.62 0.88 -9.89
N ALA A 92 10.36 1.89 -9.42
CA ALA A 92 10.09 3.31 -9.67
C ALA A 92 8.64 3.72 -9.39
N LEU A 93 8.10 3.26 -8.26
CA LEU A 93 6.73 3.50 -7.82
C LEU A 93 6.72 4.01 -6.39
N ALA A 94 5.74 4.85 -6.05
CA ALA A 94 5.56 5.27 -4.66
C ALA A 94 4.96 4.14 -3.84
N VAL A 95 5.25 4.09 -2.54
CA VAL A 95 4.74 3.07 -1.63
C VAL A 95 3.99 3.72 -0.47
N LEU A 96 2.71 3.40 -0.32
CA LEU A 96 1.87 3.80 0.81
C LEU A 96 1.57 2.60 1.72
N MET A 97 2.14 2.61 2.92
CA MET A 97 1.92 1.58 3.93
C MET A 97 1.02 2.09 5.05
N ALA A 98 -0.10 1.41 5.27
CA ALA A 98 -0.89 1.55 6.49
C ALA A 98 -0.49 0.44 7.46
N ASN A 99 0.00 0.79 8.64
CA ASN A 99 0.35 -0.17 9.70
C ASN A 99 -0.49 0.09 10.96
N ALA A 100 -1.20 -0.94 11.42
CA ALA A 100 -2.14 -0.83 12.53
C ALA A 100 -1.47 -0.49 13.87
N CYS A 101 -0.19 -0.85 14.03
CA CYS A 101 0.59 -0.61 15.25
C CYS A 101 1.32 0.73 15.26
N GLY A 102 1.03 1.64 14.31
CA GLY A 102 1.75 2.90 14.13
C GLY A 102 2.82 2.82 13.04
N SER A 103 3.60 3.87 12.86
CA SER A 103 4.64 4.00 11.83
C SER A 103 4.15 3.76 10.39
N SER A 104 2.89 4.08 10.11
CA SER A 104 2.41 4.14 8.72
C SER A 104 3.24 5.15 7.93
N ALA A 105 3.52 4.89 6.65
CA ALA A 105 4.47 5.73 5.91
C ALA A 105 4.18 5.78 4.41
N LEU A 106 4.70 6.85 3.79
CA LEU A 106 4.75 7.04 2.35
C LEU A 106 6.20 7.22 1.90
N TRP A 107 6.60 6.45 0.90
CA TRP A 107 7.87 6.62 0.18
C TRP A 107 7.59 7.00 -1.27
N ASP A 108 8.48 7.78 -1.87
CA ASP A 108 8.42 8.11 -3.29
C ASP A 108 9.02 7.02 -4.18
N GLU A 109 9.04 7.26 -5.50
CA GLU A 109 9.57 6.35 -6.51
C GLU A 109 11.07 6.05 -6.36
N SER A 110 11.83 6.86 -5.62
CA SER A 110 13.24 6.64 -5.33
C SER A 110 13.47 5.82 -4.05
N GLY A 111 12.40 5.52 -3.30
CA GLY A 111 12.48 4.91 -1.97
C GLY A 111 12.82 5.91 -0.86
N GLN A 112 12.81 7.21 -1.14
CA GLN A 112 12.95 8.24 -0.13
C GLN A 112 11.67 8.32 0.71
N LEU A 113 11.83 8.39 2.03
CA LEU A 113 10.71 8.58 2.95
C LEU A 113 10.17 10.00 2.81
N ILE A 114 8.89 10.13 2.49
CA ILE A 114 8.20 11.42 2.36
C ILE A 114 7.56 11.82 3.69
N VAL A 115 6.81 10.89 4.30
CA VAL A 115 6.12 11.15 5.57
C VAL A 115 5.90 9.85 6.33
N ARG A 116 5.92 9.91 7.66
CA ARG A 116 5.69 8.78 8.56
C ARG A 116 4.83 9.20 9.75
N ALA A 117 3.73 8.50 9.95
CA ALA A 117 2.82 8.67 11.08
C ALA A 117 3.20 7.69 12.19
N ASP A 118 3.96 8.16 13.18
CA ASP A 118 4.58 7.33 14.20
C ASP A 118 3.59 6.74 15.21
N CYS A 119 2.90 7.56 15.99
CA CYS A 119 2.01 7.07 17.04
C CYS A 119 0.73 7.88 17.17
N GLY A 120 -0.33 7.21 17.63
CA GLY A 120 -1.65 7.81 17.85
C GLY A 120 -2.60 7.69 16.66
N SER A 121 -3.75 8.36 16.79
CA SER A 121 -4.81 8.37 15.77
C SER A 121 -4.51 9.47 14.76
N LEU A 122 -3.87 9.08 13.66
CA LEU A 122 -3.36 10.00 12.63
C LEU A 122 -3.90 9.59 11.25
N LEU A 123 -4.20 10.57 10.42
CA LEU A 123 -4.41 10.40 8.99
C LEU A 123 -3.16 10.87 8.25
N LEU A 124 -2.46 9.91 7.65
CA LEU A 124 -1.35 10.20 6.73
C LEU A 124 -1.93 10.43 5.33
N THR A 125 -1.58 11.55 4.71
CA THR A 125 -1.97 11.86 3.34
C THR A 125 -0.74 12.03 2.46
N GLY A 126 -0.91 11.75 1.17
CA GLY A 126 0.11 11.93 0.15
C GLY A 126 -0.50 12.56 -1.09
N LEU A 127 0.15 13.59 -1.61
CA LEU A 127 -0.23 14.28 -2.84
C LEU A 127 0.94 14.25 -3.82
N ARG A 128 0.70 13.76 -5.03
CA ARG A 128 1.68 13.84 -6.13
C ARG A 128 1.50 15.13 -6.90
N THR A 129 2.52 15.98 -6.93
CA THR A 129 2.57 17.24 -7.69
C THR A 129 3.58 17.12 -8.83
N THR A 130 3.82 18.21 -9.55
CA THR A 130 4.90 18.30 -10.55
C THR A 130 6.30 18.29 -9.93
N GLU A 131 6.42 18.62 -8.64
CA GLU A 131 7.68 18.67 -7.90
C GLU A 131 8.01 17.33 -7.21
N GLY A 132 7.08 16.38 -7.20
CA GLY A 132 7.23 15.08 -6.56
C GLY A 132 6.10 14.76 -5.60
N TRP A 133 6.34 13.83 -4.67
CA TRP A 133 5.40 13.50 -3.61
C TRP A 133 5.55 14.46 -2.43
N GLN A 134 4.42 14.94 -1.94
CA GLN A 134 4.31 15.72 -0.72
C GLN A 134 3.43 14.93 0.25
N GLY A 135 3.82 14.89 1.52
CA GLY A 135 3.11 14.16 2.55
C GLY A 135 2.69 15.06 3.70
N ASP A 136 1.58 14.73 4.34
CA ASP A 136 1.08 15.46 5.51
C ASP A 136 0.48 14.49 6.53
N ILE A 137 0.43 14.92 7.80
CA ILE A 137 -0.11 14.17 8.93
C ILE A 137 -1.18 15.02 9.60
N ILE A 138 -2.41 14.52 9.59
CA ILE A 138 -3.56 15.17 10.20
C ILE A 138 -3.93 14.41 11.48
N PRO A 139 -3.82 15.03 12.66
CA PRO A 139 -4.34 14.45 13.89
C PRO A 139 -5.87 14.31 13.83
N LEU A 140 -6.40 13.18 14.30
CA LEU A 140 -7.84 12.90 14.30
C LEU A 140 -8.50 13.17 15.66
N ARG A 141 -7.86 13.96 16.52
CA ARG A 141 -8.32 14.32 17.87
C ARG A 141 -8.61 15.80 17.98
#